data_AF-A0AAW7ED35-F1
#
_entry.id   AF-A0AAW7ED35-F1
#
_cell.length_a   1.000
_cell.length_b   1.000
_cell.length_c   1.000
_cell.angle_alpha   90.00
_cell.angle_beta   90.00
_cell.angle_gamma   90.00
#
_symmetry.space_group_name_H-M   'P 1'
#
loop_
_entity.id
_entity.type
_entity.pdbx_description
1 polymer ?
#
loop_
_entity_poly.entity_id
_entity_poly.type
_entity_poly.pdbx_seq_one_letter_code
_entity_poly.pdbx_strand_id
1 'polypeptide(L)'
;MLKHIPCESDLKSVIPETWANAVMYCQGGAPHNCGADGLCEHGGTCFEIKELTLEQALLEIEHLKKELDVTRVRNKQIEVGHLNLIARLEHTKELALKDGKSERVFMIRQCLTIIRGSVDE
;
A
#
# COMPACT_ATOMS: atom_id res chain seq x y z
N MET A 1 -11.87 22.06 -14.30
CA MET A 1 -10.89 20.96 -14.48
C MET A 1 -10.21 20.76 -13.14
N LEU A 2 -10.41 19.60 -12.51
CA LEU A 2 -9.75 19.25 -11.26
C LEU A 2 -8.23 19.28 -11.49
N LYS A 3 -7.53 20.17 -10.81
CA LYS A 3 -6.07 20.25 -10.89
C LYS A 3 -5.50 19.18 -9.98
N HIS A 4 -5.32 17.99 -10.55
CA HIS A 4 -4.50 16.91 -9.98
C HIS A 4 -3.15 17.51 -9.54
N ILE A 5 -2.76 17.27 -8.28
CA ILE A 5 -1.46 17.68 -7.77
C ILE A 5 -0.44 16.64 -8.23
N PRO A 6 0.55 17.00 -9.06
CA PRO A 6 1.49 16.00 -9.55
C PRO A 6 2.32 15.39 -8.41
N CYS A 7 2.50 14.08 -8.46
CA CYS A 7 3.20 13.28 -7.46
C CYS A 7 4.12 12.24 -8.12
N GLU A 8 4.85 11.45 -7.32
CA GLU A 8 5.83 10.51 -7.85
C GLU A 8 5.23 9.43 -8.75
N SER A 9 4.01 8.97 -8.49
CA SER A 9 3.36 7.97 -9.35
C SER A 9 3.09 8.49 -10.76
N ASP A 10 2.89 9.81 -10.91
CA ASP A 10 2.68 10.45 -12.21
C ASP A 10 3.93 10.45 -13.08
N LEU A 11 5.12 10.37 -12.50
CA LEU A 11 6.37 10.20 -13.23
C LEU A 11 6.45 8.84 -13.94
N LYS A 12 5.67 7.85 -13.51
CA LYS A 12 5.54 6.53 -14.18
C LYS A 12 4.36 6.46 -15.13
N SER A 13 3.62 7.57 -15.30
CA SER A 13 2.43 7.57 -16.15
C SER A 13 2.81 7.41 -17.61
N VAL A 14 2.12 6.51 -18.30
CA VAL A 14 2.21 6.36 -19.77
C VAL A 14 1.49 7.49 -20.51
N ILE A 15 0.71 8.32 -19.80
CA ILE A 15 0.00 9.46 -20.35
C ILE A 15 0.97 10.65 -20.41
N PRO A 16 1.32 11.16 -21.60
CA PRO A 16 2.36 12.18 -21.75
C PRO A 16 2.06 13.48 -20.99
N GLU A 17 0.80 13.88 -20.91
CA GLU A 17 0.37 15.09 -20.22
C GLU A 17 0.53 14.98 -18.69
N THR A 18 0.20 13.82 -18.13
CA THR A 18 0.36 13.53 -16.69
C THR A 18 1.84 13.51 -16.31
N TRP A 19 2.66 12.83 -17.12
CA TRP A 19 4.11 12.80 -16.95
C TRP A 19 4.73 14.20 -17.07
N ALA A 20 4.40 14.94 -18.12
CA ALA A 20 4.94 16.28 -18.37
C ALA A 20 4.57 17.25 -17.24
N ASN A 21 3.33 17.19 -16.74
CA ASN A 21 2.92 17.98 -15.60
C ASN A 21 3.70 17.61 -14.33
N ALA A 22 4.03 16.35 -14.09
CA ALA A 22 4.84 15.94 -12.95
C ALA A 22 6.29 16.44 -13.04
N VAL A 23 6.93 16.29 -14.21
CA VAL A 23 8.30 16.78 -14.43
C VAL A 23 8.41 18.29 -14.24
N MET A 24 7.41 19.05 -14.69
CA MET A 24 7.38 20.51 -14.56
C MET A 24 7.27 21.00 -13.10
N TYR A 25 6.78 20.17 -12.19
CA TYR A 25 6.65 20.50 -10.76
C TYR A 25 7.80 19.93 -9.90
N CYS A 26 8.81 19.34 -10.54
CA CYS A 26 10.05 18.95 -9.89
C CYS A 26 10.86 20.20 -9.50
N GLN A 27 11.35 20.27 -8.25
CA GLN A 27 12.08 21.41 -7.67
C GLN A 27 13.15 21.93 -8.64
N GLY A 28 13.00 23.19 -9.05
CA GLY A 28 13.99 23.89 -9.88
C GLY A 28 14.15 23.38 -11.32
N GLY A 29 13.21 22.57 -11.84
CA GLY A 29 13.29 22.05 -13.20
C GLY A 29 14.49 21.14 -13.44
N ALA A 30 15.01 20.53 -12.37
CA ALA A 30 16.17 19.64 -12.35
C ALA A 30 15.79 18.24 -12.87
N PRO A 31 16.01 17.92 -14.16
CA PRO A 31 15.60 16.64 -14.75
C PRO A 31 16.41 15.46 -14.23
N HIS A 32 17.46 15.73 -13.45
CA HIS A 32 18.28 14.72 -12.81
C HIS A 32 17.63 14.14 -11.54
N ASN A 33 16.71 14.88 -10.89
CA ASN A 33 16.03 14.42 -9.67
C ASN A 33 14.69 13.74 -9.96
N CYS A 34 14.03 14.17 -11.04
CA CYS A 34 12.86 13.53 -11.63
C CYS A 34 13.25 13.08 -13.04
N GLY A 35 13.97 11.96 -13.11
CA GLY A 35 14.64 11.44 -14.31
C GLY A 35 13.72 10.89 -15.40
N ALA A 36 14.32 10.55 -16.55
CA ALA A 36 13.68 9.82 -17.64
C ALA A 36 13.13 8.44 -17.23
N ASP A 37 13.61 7.91 -16.10
CA ASP A 37 13.18 6.62 -15.52
C ASP A 37 11.87 6.72 -14.72
N GLY A 38 11.29 7.92 -14.61
CA GLY A 38 9.97 8.11 -14.02
C GLY A 38 9.93 7.94 -12.49
N LEU A 39 11.02 8.28 -11.81
CA LEU A 39 11.19 8.07 -10.37
C LEU A 39 11.76 9.31 -9.69
N CYS A 40 11.41 9.48 -8.42
CA CYS A 40 11.99 10.50 -7.55
C CYS A 40 13.03 9.82 -6.64
N GLU A 41 14.32 10.13 -6.80
CA GLU A 41 15.39 9.50 -6.00
C GLU A 41 15.30 9.81 -4.49
N HIS A 42 14.47 10.78 -4.11
CA HIS A 42 14.33 11.27 -2.73
C HIS A 42 12.92 11.06 -2.16
N GLY A 43 12.18 10.05 -2.64
CA GLY A 43 10.89 9.62 -2.05
C GLY A 43 9.82 10.72 -2.02
N GLY A 44 9.63 11.41 -3.14
CA GLY A 44 8.65 12.49 -3.31
C GLY A 44 9.10 13.89 -2.88
N THR A 45 10.27 14.04 -2.25
CA THR A 45 10.78 15.38 -1.85
C THR A 45 11.36 16.19 -3.01
N CYS A 46 11.52 15.57 -4.18
CA CYS A 46 11.91 16.23 -5.43
C CYS A 46 10.81 17.14 -6.01
N PHE A 47 9.58 17.09 -5.51
CA PHE A 47 8.50 18.01 -5.93
C PHE A 47 8.57 19.30 -5.12
N GLU A 48 8.36 20.44 -5.79
CA GLU A 48 8.22 21.73 -5.10
C GLU A 48 7.01 21.65 -4.17
N ILE A 49 7.23 21.81 -2.86
CA ILE A 49 6.15 21.99 -1.89
C ILE A 49 5.57 23.37 -2.17
N LYS A 50 4.69 23.47 -3.18
CA LYS A 50 3.86 24.66 -3.34
C LYS A 50 2.94 24.73 -2.14
N GLU A 51 2.94 25.87 -1.47
CA GLU A 51 1.86 26.22 -0.56
C GLU A 51 0.55 26.06 -1.32
N LEU A 52 -0.23 25.04 -0.96
CA LEU A 52 -1.52 24.79 -1.58
C LEU A 52 -2.42 25.98 -1.28
N THR A 53 -3.15 26.45 -2.29
CA THR A 53 -4.29 27.32 -2.01
C THR A 53 -5.28 26.56 -1.12
N LEU A 54 -6.06 27.29 -0.31
CA LEU A 54 -7.05 26.66 0.59
C LEU A 54 -7.96 25.67 -0.14
N GLU A 55 -8.40 26.01 -1.35
CA GLU A 55 -9.25 25.15 -2.18
C GLU A 55 -8.53 23.85 -2.60
N GLN A 56 -7.27 23.94 -3.01
CA GLN A 56 -6.47 22.76 -3.35
C GLN A 56 -6.19 21.87 -2.14
N ALA A 57 -5.90 22.48 -0.98
CA ALA A 57 -5.70 21.75 0.26
C ALA A 57 -6.98 21.01 0.70
N LEU A 58 -8.15 21.63 0.58
CA LEU A 58 -9.43 21.00 0.91
C LEU A 58 -9.74 19.81 -0.01
N LEU A 59 -9.46 19.94 -1.31
CA LEU A 59 -9.62 18.86 -2.28
C LEU A 59 -8.67 17.69 -1.99
N GLU A 60 -7.41 17.97 -1.67
CA GLU A 60 -6.43 16.93 -1.33
C GLU A 60 -6.80 16.22 -0.03
N ILE A 61 -7.30 16.95 0.98
CA ILE A 61 -7.83 16.35 2.21
C ILE A 61 -9.01 15.42 1.89
N GLU A 62 -9.91 15.80 0.99
CA GLU A 62 -11.01 14.93 0.59
C GLU A 62 -10.53 13.67 -0.16
N HIS A 63 -9.53 13.82 -1.03
CA HIS A 63 -8.89 12.71 -1.72
C HIS A 63 -8.24 11.73 -0.74
N LEU A 64 -7.37 12.23 0.15
CA LEU A 64 -6.70 11.44 1.18
C LEU A 64 -7.68 10.74 2.13
N LYS A 65 -8.83 11.37 2.45
CA LYS A 65 -9.89 10.72 3.22
C LYS A 65 -10.47 9.51 2.50
N LYS A 66 -10.72 9.62 1.19
CA LYS A 66 -11.22 8.50 0.37
C LYS A 66 -10.21 7.37 0.29
N GLU A 67 -8.93 7.68 0.05
CA GLU A 67 -7.86 6.69 0.04
C GLU A 67 -7.69 5.99 1.39
N LEU A 68 -7.77 6.76 2.48
CA LEU A 68 -7.72 6.22 3.84
C LEU A 68 -8.89 5.26 4.11
N ASP A 69 -10.10 5.63 3.70
CA ASP A 69 -11.29 4.77 3.89
C ASP A 69 -11.18 3.47 3.07
N VAL A 70 -10.73 3.54 1.82
CA VAL A 70 -10.48 2.35 0.99
C VAL A 70 -9.42 1.45 1.64
N THR A 71 -8.32 2.05 2.10
CA THR A 71 -7.22 1.32 2.75
C THR A 71 -7.67 0.66 4.05
N ARG A 72 -8.48 1.36 4.88
CA ARG A 72 -9.06 0.80 6.10
C ARG A 72 -9.94 -0.40 5.84
N VAL A 73 -10.80 -0.32 4.82
CA VAL A 73 -11.66 -1.45 4.43
C VAL A 73 -10.81 -2.64 3.99
N ARG A 74 -9.77 -2.41 3.18
CA ARG A 74 -8.86 -3.47 2.72
C ARG A 74 -8.09 -4.11 3.87
N ASN A 75 -7.57 -3.32 4.81
CA ASN A 75 -6.89 -3.83 5.99
C ASN A 75 -7.82 -4.69 6.85
N LYS A 76 -9.05 -4.23 7.09
CA LYS A 76 -10.06 -5.02 7.82
C LYS A 76 -10.38 -6.35 7.12
N GLN A 77 -10.46 -6.35 5.79
CA GLN A 77 -10.66 -7.59 5.02
C GLN A 77 -9.48 -8.56 5.17
N ILE A 78 -8.25 -8.05 5.17
CA ILE A 78 -7.03 -8.84 5.37
C ILE A 78 -6.99 -9.42 6.78
N GLU A 79 -7.27 -8.62 7.81
CA GLU A 79 -7.36 -9.05 9.21
C GLU A 79 -8.39 -10.18 9.39
N VAL A 80 -9.59 -10.00 8.84
CA VAL A 80 -10.64 -11.04 8.88
C VAL A 80 -10.20 -12.30 8.12
N GLY A 81 -9.55 -12.15 6.97
CA GLY A 81 -9.00 -13.27 6.20
C GLY A 81 -7.94 -14.06 6.98
N HIS A 82 -7.05 -13.37 7.68
CA HIS A 82 -6.01 -13.96 8.52
C HIS A 82 -6.59 -14.73 9.71
N LEU A 83 -7.54 -14.14 10.43
CA LEU A 83 -8.24 -14.80 11.53
C LEU A 83 -9.01 -16.04 11.06
N ASN A 84 -9.67 -15.96 9.90
CA ASN A 84 -10.37 -17.10 9.30
C ASN A 84 -9.40 -18.24 8.90
N LEU A 85 -8.23 -17.90 8.36
CA LEU A 85 -7.20 -18.89 8.04
C LEU A 85 -6.71 -19.61 9.31
N ILE A 86 -6.42 -18.87 10.37
CA ILE A 86 -6.03 -19.44 11.67
C ILE A 86 -7.11 -20.38 12.20
N ALA A 87 -8.38 -19.95 12.20
CA ALA A 87 -9.49 -20.76 12.69
C ALA A 87 -9.63 -22.07 11.90
N ARG A 88 -9.49 -22.02 10.57
CA ARG A 88 -9.54 -23.22 9.71
C ARG A 88 -8.36 -24.17 9.96
N LEU A 89 -7.16 -23.62 10.16
CA LEU A 89 -5.98 -24.41 10.50
C LEU A 89 -6.13 -25.08 11.86
N GLU A 90 -6.62 -24.36 12.86
CA GLU A 90 -6.92 -24.92 14.20
C GLU A 90 -7.94 -26.05 14.12
N HIS A 91 -9.05 -25.84 13.41
CA HIS A 91 -10.05 -26.90 13.21
C HIS A 91 -9.47 -28.12 12.48
N THR A 92 -8.67 -27.89 11.44
CA THR A 92 -8.02 -28.99 10.69
C THR A 92 -7.00 -29.74 11.55
N LYS A 93 -6.31 -29.04 12.46
CA LYS A 93 -5.39 -29.64 13.44
C LYS A 93 -6.13 -30.58 14.38
N GLU A 94 -7.29 -30.16 14.90
CA GLU A 94 -8.13 -30.99 15.78
C GLU A 94 -8.62 -32.26 15.07
N LEU A 95 -9.06 -32.14 13.81
CA LEU A 95 -9.45 -33.29 13.00
C LEU A 95 -8.27 -34.24 12.78
N ALA A 96 -7.09 -33.71 12.41
CA ALA A 96 -5.89 -34.52 12.21
C ALA A 96 -5.43 -35.22 13.50
N LEU A 97 -5.62 -34.58 14.65
CA LEU A 97 -5.33 -35.15 15.96
C LEU A 97 -6.26 -36.34 16.26
N LYS A 98 -7.57 -36.18 16.02
CA LYS A 98 -8.57 -37.25 16.18
C LYS A 98 -8.30 -38.43 15.25
N ASP A 99 -7.83 -38.16 14.03
CA ASP A 99 -7.48 -39.17 13.04
C ASP A 99 -6.12 -39.85 13.28
N GLY A 100 -5.37 -39.46 14.32
CA GLY A 100 -4.03 -40.00 14.60
C GLY A 100 -2.94 -39.62 13.58
N LYS A 101 -3.17 -38.57 12.76
CA LYS A 101 -2.25 -38.13 11.70
C LYS A 101 -1.17 -37.19 12.25
N SER A 102 -0.21 -37.75 12.98
CA SER A 102 0.85 -37.01 13.70
C SER A 102 1.67 -36.06 12.82
N GLU A 103 2.10 -36.49 11.63
CA GLU A 103 2.84 -35.65 10.68
C GLU A 103 2.03 -34.41 10.25
N ARG A 104 0.73 -34.61 9.98
CA ARG A 104 -0.17 -33.52 9.58
C ARG A 104 -0.38 -32.53 10.72
N VAL A 105 -0.50 -33.01 11.97
CA VAL A 105 -0.58 -32.16 13.15
C VAL A 105 0.70 -31.32 13.30
N PHE A 106 1.88 -31.93 13.10
CA PHE A 106 3.16 -31.22 13.16
C PHE A 106 3.24 -30.10 12.13
N MET A 107 2.91 -30.39 10.86
CA MET A 107 2.93 -29.38 9.79
C MET A 107 1.98 -28.22 10.07
N ILE A 108 0.75 -28.51 10.53
CA ILE A 108 -0.22 -27.45 10.85
C ILE A 108 0.25 -26.59 12.02
N ARG A 109 0.89 -27.17 13.04
CA ARG A 109 1.50 -26.41 14.14
C ARG A 109 2.58 -25.45 13.64
N GLN A 110 3.46 -25.90 12.75
CA GLN A 110 4.49 -25.04 12.16
C GLN A 110 3.87 -23.87 11.38
N CYS A 111 2.86 -24.13 10.55
CA CYS A 111 2.15 -23.07 9.83
C CYS A 111 1.52 -22.05 10.79
N LEU A 112 0.87 -22.51 11.86
CA LEU A 112 0.27 -21.63 12.86
C LEU A 112 1.30 -20.78 13.60
N THR A 113 2.48 -21.33 13.90
CA THR A 113 3.58 -20.57 14.52
C THR A 113 4.05 -19.43 13.63
N ILE A 114 4.28 -19.69 12.34
CA ILE A 114 4.73 -18.66 11.38
C ILE A 114 3.66 -17.58 11.20
N ILE A 115 2.40 -18.00 10.99
CA ILE A 115 1.28 -17.09 10.71
C ILE A 115 0.94 -16.20 11.92
N ARG A 116 1.17 -16.70 13.15
CA ARG A 116 0.98 -15.92 14.39
C ARG A 116 2.19 -15.05 14.72
N GLY A 117 3.40 -15.56 14.52
CA GLY A 117 4.63 -14.81 14.79
C GLY A 117 4.83 -13.61 13.87
N SER A 118 4.22 -13.63 12.67
CA SER A 118 4.22 -12.48 11.74
C SER A 118 3.25 -11.35 12.13
N VAL A 119 2.66 -11.38 13.32
CA VAL A 119 1.72 -10.35 13.83
C VAL A 119 2.39 -9.46 14.90
N ASP A 120 3.55 -9.87 15.43
CA ASP A 120 4.22 -9.22 16.57
C ASP A 120 5.44 -8.33 16.15
N GLU A 121 5.67 -8.12 14.85
CA GLU A 121 6.65 -7.17 14.28
C GLU A 121 5.96 -6.03 13.52
#